data_AF-A0A2R6G255-F1
#
_entry.id   AF-A0A2R6G255-F1
#
_cell.length_a   1.000
_cell.length_b   1.000
_cell.length_c   1.000
_cell.angle_alpha   90.00
_cell.angle_beta   90.00
_cell.angle_gamma   90.00
#
_symmetry.space_group_name_H-M   'P 1'
#
loop_
_entity.id
_entity.type
_entity.pdbx_description
1 polymer ?
#
loop_
_entity_poly.entity_id
_entity_poly.type
_entity_poly.pdbx_seq_one_letter_code
_entity_poly.pdbx_strand_id
1 'polypeptide(L)'
;GRLADQLAEGLVEQFELLDSATTDVDPAGGRVSIAVAESAYGPLERFDHPVASFLGVGLAHGLDVPVTVETTPADDRADSLVTCRWSE
;
A
#
# COMPACT_ATOMS: atom_id res chain seq x y z
N GLY A 1 5.04 8.29 6.78
CA GLY A 1 4.13 9.26 7.42
C GLY A 1 3.19 8.50 8.32
N ARG A 2 2.90 8.94 9.56
CA ARG A 2 2.43 8.05 10.65
C ARG A 2 1.34 7.04 10.24
N LEU A 3 0.29 7.47 9.53
CA LEU A 3 -0.77 6.55 9.07
C LEU A 3 -0.27 5.49 8.09
N ALA A 4 0.48 5.91 7.05
CA ALA A 4 1.05 4.98 6.07
C ALA A 4 2.00 3.96 6.72
N ASP A 5 2.80 4.42 7.69
CA ASP A 5 3.76 3.56 8.39
C ASP A 5 3.03 2.52 9.26
N GLN A 6 1.95 2.92 9.94
CA GLN A 6 1.08 2.00 10.69
C GLN A 6 0.39 0.97 9.79
N LEU A 7 -0.07 1.37 8.60
CA LEU A 7 -0.68 0.44 7.65
C LEU A 7 0.37 -0.54 7.10
N ALA A 8 1.58 -0.07 6.77
CA ALA A 8 2.67 -0.93 6.32
C ALA A 8 3.08 -1.94 7.40
N GLU A 9 3.22 -1.51 8.65
CA GLU A 9 3.47 -2.40 9.80
C GLU A 9 2.34 -3.43 9.97
N GLY A 10 1.08 -3.02 9.83
CA GLY A 10 -0.06 -3.93 9.89
C GLY A 10 0.01 -5.03 8.82
N LEU A 11 0.41 -4.70 7.59
CA LEU A 11 0.54 -5.66 6.49
C LEU A 11 1.62 -6.72 6.77
N VAL A 12 2.73 -6.33 7.40
CA VAL A 12 3.88 -7.21 7.65
C VAL A 12 3.70 -7.98 8.96
N GLU A 13 3.50 -7.27 10.07
CA GLU A 13 3.56 -7.86 11.41
C GLU A 13 2.22 -8.42 11.86
N GLN A 14 1.11 -7.75 11.52
CA GLN A 14 -0.17 -8.09 12.12
C GLN A 14 -0.98 -9.08 11.30
N PHE A 15 -0.92 -8.96 9.98
CA PHE A 15 -1.61 -9.84 9.03
C PHE A 15 -0.67 -10.78 8.27
N GLU A 16 0.66 -10.57 8.35
CA GLU A 16 1.67 -11.40 7.70
C GLU A 16 1.38 -11.60 6.20
N LEU A 17 0.92 -10.55 5.51
CA LEU A 17 0.57 -10.57 4.09
C LEU A 17 1.79 -10.37 3.18
N LEU A 18 2.83 -9.75 3.72
CA LEU A 18 4.06 -9.32 3.05
C LEU A 18 5.23 -9.57 4.00
N ASP A 19 6.40 -9.91 3.46
CA ASP A 19 7.64 -9.98 4.24
C ASP A 19 8.19 -8.58 4.56
N SER A 20 8.04 -7.64 3.63
CA SER A 20 8.40 -6.24 3.88
C SER A 20 7.52 -5.24 3.12
N ALA A 21 7.38 -4.06 3.71
CA ALA A 21 6.66 -2.92 3.13
C ALA A 21 7.41 -1.62 3.46
N THR A 22 7.82 -0.87 2.43
CA THR A 22 8.52 0.42 2.57
C THR A 22 7.68 1.55 2.02
N THR A 23 7.46 2.61 2.81
CA THR A 23 6.60 3.74 2.46
C THR A 23 7.39 4.93 1.91
N ASP A 24 6.88 5.53 0.83
CA ASP A 24 7.26 6.84 0.30
C ASP A 24 6.02 7.74 0.30
N VAL A 25 6.03 8.81 1.09
CA VAL A 25 4.85 9.67 1.30
C VAL A 25 5.09 11.06 0.75
N ASP A 26 4.15 11.55 -0.05
CA ASP A 26 4.07 12.93 -0.53
C ASP A 26 2.70 13.51 -0.12
N PRO A 27 2.61 14.11 1.09
CA PRO A 27 1.36 14.67 1.58
C PRO A 27 0.87 15.85 0.77
N ALA A 28 1.80 16.69 0.27
CA ALA A 28 1.46 17.87 -0.52
C ALA A 28 0.87 17.50 -1.89
N GLY A 29 1.35 16.39 -2.47
CA GLY A 29 0.82 15.83 -3.71
C GLY A 29 -0.31 14.81 -3.53
N GLY A 30 -0.76 14.55 -2.30
CA GLY A 30 -1.84 13.60 -2.01
C GLY A 30 -1.50 12.16 -2.43
N ARG A 31 -0.28 11.69 -2.15
CA ARG A 31 0.20 10.37 -2.57
C ARG A 31 0.93 9.62 -1.45
N VAL A 32 0.75 8.31 -1.42
CA VAL A 32 1.71 7.38 -0.83
C VAL A 32 2.01 6.25 -1.80
N SER A 33 3.28 5.86 -1.91
CA SER A 33 3.71 4.65 -2.59
C SER A 33 4.26 3.66 -1.56
N ILE A 34 3.89 2.40 -1.68
CA ILE A 34 4.37 1.32 -0.83
C ILE A 34 5.05 0.28 -1.71
N ALA A 35 6.37 0.15 -1.55
CA ALA A 35 7.14 -0.93 -2.16
C ALA A 35 7.00 -2.18 -1.29
N VAL A 36 6.66 -3.31 -1.90
CA VAL A 36 6.36 -4.56 -1.19
C VAL A 36 7.22 -5.70 -1.72
N ALA A 37 7.60 -6.63 -0.84
CA ALA A 37 8.29 -7.85 -1.22
C ALA A 37 7.60 -9.07 -0.61
N GLU A 38 7.62 -10.17 -1.36
CA GLU A 38 7.21 -11.52 -1.00
C GLU A 38 5.79 -11.58 -0.42
N SER A 39 4.77 -11.49 -1.28
CA SER A 39 3.39 -11.63 -0.83
C SER A 39 2.97 -13.09 -0.65
N ALA A 40 2.31 -13.36 0.48
CA ALA A 40 1.74 -14.67 0.80
C ALA A 40 0.66 -15.15 -0.19
N TYR A 41 0.01 -14.24 -0.93
CA TYR A 41 -1.09 -14.54 -1.86
C TYR A 41 -0.69 -14.48 -3.34
N GLY A 42 0.61 -14.29 -3.62
CA GLY A 42 1.17 -14.18 -4.96
C GLY A 42 1.11 -12.75 -5.51
N PRO A 43 1.09 -12.58 -6.85
CA PRO A 43 1.18 -11.26 -7.47
C PRO A 43 0.04 -10.32 -7.05
N LEU A 44 0.37 -9.05 -6.76
CA LEU A 44 -0.59 -8.06 -6.26
C LEU A 44 -1.55 -7.54 -7.33
N GLU A 45 -1.25 -7.72 -8.61
CA GLU A 45 -2.10 -7.30 -9.73
C GLU A 45 -3.32 -8.22 -9.92
N ARG A 46 -3.41 -9.31 -9.14
CA ARG A 46 -4.59 -10.16 -9.12
C ARG A 46 -5.79 -9.36 -8.64
N PHE A 47 -6.94 -9.62 -9.27
CA PHE A 47 -8.20 -9.04 -8.85
C PHE A 47 -8.47 -9.35 -7.37
N ASP A 48 -8.91 -8.33 -6.62
CA ASP A 48 -9.27 -8.41 -5.20
C ASP A 48 -8.12 -8.87 -4.28
N HIS A 49 -6.91 -8.34 -4.51
CA HIS A 49 -5.77 -8.62 -3.64
C HIS A 49 -5.93 -7.91 -2.27
N PRO A 50 -5.75 -8.62 -1.14
CA PRO A 50 -6.02 -8.06 0.20
C PRO A 50 -5.16 -6.83 0.52
N VAL A 51 -3.92 -6.77 0.01
CA VAL A 51 -3.03 -5.62 0.20
C VAL A 51 -3.63 -4.33 -0.38
N ALA A 52 -4.19 -4.39 -1.60
CA ALA A 52 -4.78 -3.21 -2.24
C ALA A 52 -6.03 -2.73 -1.49
N SER A 53 -6.91 -3.67 -1.11
CA SER A 53 -8.12 -3.37 -0.35
C SER A 53 -7.81 -2.79 1.04
N PHE A 54 -6.85 -3.39 1.75
CA PHE A 54 -6.43 -2.93 3.07
C PHE A 54 -5.87 -1.50 3.03
N LEU A 55 -4.97 -1.21 2.08
CA LEU A 55 -4.38 0.12 1.93
C LEU A 55 -5.41 1.15 1.50
N GLY A 56 -6.25 0.83 0.52
CA GLY A 56 -7.29 1.73 0.03
C GLY A 56 -8.29 2.11 1.12
N VAL A 57 -8.83 1.12 1.83
CA VAL A 57 -9.81 1.35 2.90
C VAL A 57 -9.15 2.02 4.11
N GLY A 58 -7.96 1.58 4.51
CA GLY A 58 -7.25 2.14 5.66
C GLY A 58 -6.90 3.61 5.47
N LEU A 59 -6.41 3.99 4.28
CA LEU A 59 -6.13 5.39 3.94
C LEU A 59 -7.41 6.21 3.81
N ALA A 60 -8.43 5.69 3.12
CA ALA A 60 -9.70 6.41 2.97
C ALA A 60 -10.35 6.69 4.33
N HIS A 61 -10.32 5.71 5.23
CA HIS A 61 -10.83 5.87 6.59
C HIS A 61 -9.99 6.85 7.43
N GLY A 62 -8.65 6.75 7.35
CA GLY A 62 -7.76 7.58 8.16
C GLY A 62 -7.63 9.03 7.68
N LEU A 63 -7.88 9.28 6.39
CA LEU A 63 -7.83 10.62 5.78
C LEU A 63 -9.22 11.25 5.58
N ASP A 64 -10.29 10.48 5.75
CA ASP A 64 -11.68 10.89 5.51
C ASP A 64 -11.94 11.45 4.09
N VAL A 65 -11.24 10.89 3.10
CA VAL A 65 -11.36 11.24 1.68
C VAL A 65 -11.33 9.98 0.81
N PRO A 66 -11.94 9.98 -0.40
CA PRO A 66 -11.80 8.89 -1.34
C PRO A 66 -10.34 8.66 -1.76
N VAL A 67 -9.92 7.40 -1.83
CA VAL A 67 -8.56 7.00 -2.23
C VAL A 67 -8.63 6.09 -3.46
N THR A 68 -7.82 6.40 -4.46
CA THR A 68 -7.57 5.51 -5.60
C THR A 68 -6.31 4.70 -5.34
N VAL A 69 -6.36 3.39 -5.58
CA VAL A 69 -5.22 2.48 -5.42
C VAL A 69 -4.84 1.93 -6.79
N GLU A 70 -3.55 1.98 -7.09
CA GLU A 70 -2.95 1.45 -8.31
C GLU A 70 -1.80 0.51 -7.92
N THR A 71 -1.72 -0.64 -8.57
CA THR A 71 -0.62 -1.59 -8.39
C THR A 71 0.14 -1.71 -9.69
N THR A 72 1.46 -1.56 -9.62
CA THR A 72 2.35 -1.74 -10.76
C THR A 72 3.48 -2.70 -10.39
N PRO A 73 3.97 -3.52 -11.33
CA PRO A 73 5.20 -4.27 -11.14
C PRO A 73 6.36 -3.31 -10.77
N ALA A 74 7.23 -3.74 -9.88
CA ALA A 74 8.43 -3.00 -9.52
C ALA A 74 9.69 -3.59 -10.19
N ASP A 75 10.85 -2.96 -9.97
CA ASP A 75 12.14 -3.44 -10.43
C ASP A 75 12.76 -4.45 -9.44
N ASP A 76 14.03 -4.84 -9.63
CA ASP A 76 14.72 -5.85 -8.81
C ASP A 76 14.75 -5.59 -7.29
N ARG A 77 14.29 -4.42 -6.81
CA ARG A 77 14.29 -4.05 -5.39
C ARG A 77 12.99 -4.37 -4.65
N ALA A 78 11.91 -4.64 -5.37
CA ALA A 78 10.59 -4.97 -4.82
C ALA A 78 9.78 -5.80 -5.82
N ASP A 79 8.85 -6.62 -5.34
CA ASP A 79 8.01 -7.41 -6.24
C ASP A 79 6.93 -6.54 -6.89
N SER A 80 6.43 -5.53 -6.16
CA SER A 80 5.40 -4.63 -6.64
C SER A 80 5.45 -3.27 -5.95
N LEU A 81 4.84 -2.29 -6.59
CA LEU A 81 4.60 -0.97 -6.03
C LEU A 81 3.09 -0.73 -5.96
N VAL A 82 2.60 -0.40 -4.77
CA VAL A 82 1.20 0.03 -4.57
C VAL A 82 1.18 1.53 -4.36
N THR A 83 0.59 2.27 -5.27
CA THR A 83 0.45 3.73 -5.16
C THR A 83 -1.00 4.09 -4.85
N CYS A 84 -1.18 4.78 -3.73
CA CYS A 84 -2.45 5.34 -3.32
C CYS A 84 -2.45 6.86 -3.55
N ARG A 85 -3.52 7.39 -4.13
CA ARG A 85 -3.70 8.81 -4.41
C ARG A 85 -5.04 9.31 -3.91
N TRP A 86 -5.07 10.54 -3.44
CA TRP A 86 -6.28 11.27 -3.06
C TRP A 86 -6.18 12.72 -3.51
N SER A 87 -7.32 13.38 -3.57
CA SER A 87 -7.45 14.82 -3.84
C SER A 87 -8.22 15.41 -2.66
N GLU A 88 -7.86 16.64 -2.26
CA GLU A 88 -8.66 17.42 -1.32
C GLU A 88 -10.05 17.74 -1.88
#